data_AF-A0A819YWV5-F1
#
_entry.id   AF-A0A819YWV5-F1
#
_cell.length_a   1.000
_cell.length_b   1.000
_cell.length_c   1.000
_cell.angle_alpha   90.00
_cell.angle_beta   90.00
_cell.angle_gamma   90.00
#
_symmetry.space_group_name_H-M   'P 1'
#
loop_
_entity.id
_entity.type
_entity.pdbx_description
1 polymer ?
#
loop_
_entity_poly.entity_id
_entity_poly.type
_entity_poly.pdbx_seq_one_letter_code
_entity_poly.pdbx_strand_id
1 'polypeptide(L)'
;CIWRHIQENGLSTKYDDDDNFRLNVRKLLSLPFVPASEVIETFELIADEFDDEADTLVEYYEKTWIGEKKKQGAGRKKPKFNNELWHVYERVINDLPRSNNSVINANKSRKNHRK
;
A
#
# COMPACT_ATOMS: atom_id res chain seq x y z
N CYS A 1 -11.23 1.26 -0.32
CA CYS A 1 -10.26 0.19 0.01
C CYS A 1 -10.08 -0.67 -1.23
N ILE A 2 -8.92 -1.33 -1.40
CA ILE A 2 -8.59 -2.09 -2.63
C ILE A 2 -9.65 -3.15 -2.92
N TRP A 3 -10.09 -3.89 -1.90
CA TRP A 3 -11.17 -4.88 -2.06
C TRP A 3 -12.47 -4.28 -2.63
N ARG A 4 -12.86 -3.10 -2.18
CA ARG A 4 -14.06 -2.43 -2.71
C ARG A 4 -13.91 -2.04 -4.18
N HIS A 5 -12.72 -1.61 -4.61
CA HIS A 5 -12.47 -1.35 -6.03
C HIS A 5 -12.42 -2.64 -6.86
N ILE A 6 -11.93 -3.75 -6.32
CA ILE A 6 -12.02 -5.06 -6.97
C ILE A 6 -13.50 -5.43 -7.21
N GLN A 7 -14.37 -5.20 -6.24
CA GLN A 7 -15.81 -5.45 -6.37
C GLN A 7 -16.48 -4.51 -7.36
N GLU A 8 -16.23 -3.21 -7.26
CA GLU A 8 -16.85 -2.17 -8.09
C GLU A 8 -16.45 -2.30 -9.58
N ASN A 9 -15.28 -2.85 -9.88
CA ASN A 9 -14.82 -3.10 -11.26
C ASN A 9 -15.11 -4.53 -11.77
N GLY A 10 -15.90 -5.34 -11.04
CA GLY A 10 -16.27 -6.68 -11.48
C GLY A 10 -15.14 -7.73 -11.40
N LEU A 11 -14.02 -7.40 -10.75
CA LEU A 11 -12.83 -8.26 -10.65
C LEU A 11 -12.92 -9.31 -9.53
N SER A 12 -14.08 -9.45 -8.88
CA SER A 12 -14.25 -10.36 -7.73
C SER A 12 -14.09 -11.83 -8.12
N THR A 13 -14.77 -12.26 -9.19
CA THR A 13 -14.64 -13.63 -9.71
C THR A 13 -13.20 -13.94 -10.12
N LYS A 14 -12.54 -12.98 -10.79
CA LYS A 14 -11.13 -13.10 -11.15
C LYS A 14 -10.22 -13.23 -9.94
N TYR A 15 -10.48 -12.48 -8.87
CA TYR A 15 -9.75 -12.64 -7.60
C TYR A 15 -9.90 -14.03 -6.98
N ASP A 16 -11.05 -14.67 -7.16
CA ASP A 16 -11.34 -15.99 -6.59
C ASP A 16 -10.75 -17.13 -7.45
N ASP A 17 -10.83 -17.00 -8.77
CA ASP A 17 -10.50 -18.06 -9.71
C ASP A 17 -9.06 -17.99 -10.27
N ASP A 18 -8.44 -16.80 -10.30
CA ASP A 18 -7.09 -16.60 -10.82
C ASP A 18 -6.07 -16.36 -9.69
N ASP A 19 -5.23 -17.37 -9.47
CA ASP A 19 -4.16 -17.34 -8.48
C ASP A 19 -3.11 -16.24 -8.75
N ASN A 20 -2.77 -15.99 -10.00
CA ASN A 20 -1.77 -14.98 -10.37
C ASN A 20 -2.31 -13.58 -10.10
N PHE A 21 -3.53 -13.30 -10.54
CA PHE A 21 -4.19 -12.02 -10.25
C PHE A 21 -4.30 -11.78 -8.74
N ARG A 22 -4.76 -12.80 -7.99
CA ARG A 22 -4.83 -12.73 -6.52
C ARG A 22 -3.46 -12.50 -5.88
N LEU A 23 -2.41 -13.14 -6.38
CA LEU A 23 -1.04 -12.94 -5.91
C LEU A 23 -0.59 -11.50 -6.18
N ASN A 24 -0.84 -10.95 -7.36
CA ASN A 24 -0.46 -9.59 -7.73
C ASN A 24 -1.18 -8.54 -6.87
N VAL A 25 -2.46 -8.76 -6.55
CA VAL A 25 -3.20 -7.92 -5.59
C VAL A 25 -2.55 -7.99 -4.19
N ARG A 26 -2.09 -9.17 -3.75
CA ARG A 26 -1.37 -9.31 -2.47
C ARG A 26 -0.01 -8.61 -2.51
N LYS A 27 0.71 -8.64 -3.64
CA LYS A 27 1.96 -7.87 -3.83
C LYS A 27 1.69 -6.36 -3.71
N LEU A 28 0.64 -5.84 -4.34
CA LEU A 28 0.22 -4.44 -4.18
C LEU A 28 -0.06 -4.07 -2.71
N LEU A 29 -0.74 -4.96 -1.98
CA LEU A 29 -0.99 -4.78 -0.54
C LEU A 29 0.29 -4.80 0.32
N SER A 30 1.38 -5.36 -0.19
CA SER A 30 2.66 -5.49 0.51
C SER A 30 3.62 -4.32 0.30
N LEU A 31 3.36 -3.45 -0.68
CA LEU A 31 4.19 -2.26 -0.96
C LEU A 31 4.49 -1.36 0.25
N PRO A 32 3.61 -1.19 1.26
CA PRO A 32 3.93 -0.43 2.48
C PRO A 32 5.16 -0.94 3.27
N PHE A 33 5.56 -2.19 3.03
CA PHE A 33 6.72 -2.82 3.67
C PHE A 33 8.00 -2.71 2.84
N VAL A 34 7.90 -2.21 1.60
CA VAL A 34 9.05 -1.97 0.72
C VAL A 34 9.74 -0.67 1.14
N PRO A 35 11.09 -0.59 1.09
CA PRO A 35 11.80 0.65 1.33
C PRO A 35 11.30 1.79 0.44
N ALA A 36 11.27 3.01 0.99
CA ALA A 36 10.74 4.18 0.27
C ALA A 36 11.49 4.48 -1.04
N SER A 37 12.78 4.12 -1.11
CA SER A 37 13.61 4.25 -2.31
C SER A 37 13.22 3.29 -3.43
N GLU A 38 12.65 2.13 -3.09
CA GLU A 38 12.37 1.01 -4.00
C GLU A 38 10.88 0.86 -4.32
N VAL A 39 10.01 1.54 -3.57
CA VAL A 39 8.55 1.37 -3.67
C VAL A 39 7.99 1.70 -5.05
N ILE A 40 8.58 2.68 -5.74
CA ILE A 40 8.17 3.08 -7.09
C ILE A 40 8.54 1.99 -8.11
N GLU A 41 9.79 1.54 -8.08
CA GLU A 41 10.27 0.48 -8.97
C GLU A 41 9.50 -0.82 -8.74
N THR A 42 9.30 -1.19 -7.47
CA THR A 42 8.54 -2.39 -7.11
C THR A 42 7.08 -2.29 -7.56
N PHE A 43 6.45 -1.11 -7.44
CA PHE A 43 5.10 -0.89 -7.97
C PHE A 43 5.05 -1.07 -9.49
N GLU A 44 6.01 -0.51 -10.23
CA GLU A 44 6.05 -0.62 -11.70
C GLU A 44 6.19 -2.09 -12.14
N LEU A 45 7.09 -2.86 -11.49
CA LEU A 45 7.23 -4.29 -11.77
C LEU A 45 5.93 -5.07 -11.52
N ILE A 46 5.23 -4.78 -10.43
CA ILE A 46 3.95 -5.45 -10.11
C ILE A 46 2.86 -5.02 -11.11
N ALA A 47 2.83 -3.74 -11.50
CA ALA A 47 1.86 -3.20 -12.44
C ALA A 47 1.96 -3.89 -13.81
N ASP A 48 3.18 -4.15 -14.29
CA ASP A 48 3.44 -4.85 -15.55
C ASP A 48 3.02 -6.34 -15.53
N GLU A 49 2.77 -6.92 -14.35
CA GLU A 49 2.26 -8.29 -14.22
C GLU A 49 0.71 -8.37 -14.27
N PHE A 50 0.02 -7.24 -14.21
CA PHE A 50 -1.43 -7.19 -14.38
C PHE A 50 -1.80 -7.19 -15.86
N ASP A 51 -2.98 -7.72 -16.16
CA ASP A 51 -3.58 -7.60 -17.48
C ASP A 51 -4.49 -6.36 -17.58
N ASP A 52 -4.82 -5.98 -18.83
CA ASP A 52 -5.58 -4.78 -19.15
C ASP A 52 -6.94 -4.69 -18.42
N GLU A 53 -7.55 -5.83 -18.08
CA GLU A 53 -8.80 -5.87 -17.31
C GLU A 53 -8.65 -5.25 -15.92
N ALA A 54 -7.44 -5.27 -15.37
CA ALA A 54 -7.09 -4.75 -14.05
C ALA A 54 -6.55 -3.30 -14.07
N ASP A 55 -6.45 -2.66 -15.24
CA ASP A 55 -5.88 -1.30 -15.39
C ASP A 55 -6.54 -0.31 -14.42
N THR A 56 -7.87 -0.35 -14.33
CA THR A 56 -8.64 0.54 -13.44
C THR A 56 -8.24 0.39 -11.96
N LEU A 57 -7.88 -0.82 -11.53
CA LEU A 57 -7.41 -1.10 -10.18
C LEU A 57 -5.99 -0.58 -9.96
N VAL A 58 -5.10 -0.80 -10.94
CA VAL A 58 -3.71 -0.36 -10.91
C VAL A 58 -3.63 1.18 -10.93
N GLU A 59 -4.35 1.84 -11.82
CA GLU A 59 -4.46 3.31 -11.89
C GLU A 59 -4.99 3.90 -10.57
N TYR A 60 -6.03 3.29 -10.00
CA TYR A 60 -6.54 3.69 -8.70
C TYR A 60 -5.47 3.60 -7.61
N TYR A 61 -4.73 2.49 -7.57
CA TYR A 61 -3.67 2.30 -6.58
C TYR A 61 -2.56 3.33 -6.78
N GLU A 62 -2.09 3.51 -8.01
CA GLU A 62 -1.04 4.48 -8.36
C GLU A 62 -1.45 5.88 -7.89
N LYS A 63 -2.62 6.36 -8.29
CA LYS A 63 -3.11 7.69 -7.92
C LYS A 63 -3.28 7.88 -6.42
N THR A 64 -3.67 6.81 -5.72
CA THR A 64 -3.98 6.86 -4.30
C THR A 64 -2.73 6.86 -3.43
N TRP A 65 -1.76 6.00 -3.73
CA TRP A 65 -0.63 5.71 -2.86
C TRP A 65 0.74 6.10 -3.45
N ILE A 66 0.95 5.96 -4.74
CA ILE A 66 2.28 6.15 -5.38
C ILE A 66 2.45 7.56 -5.96
N GLY A 67 1.39 8.08 -6.59
CA GLY A 67 1.39 9.31 -7.36
C GLY A 67 1.60 9.06 -8.86
N GLU A 68 0.66 9.50 -9.70
CA GLU A 68 0.70 9.31 -11.16
C GLU A 68 1.95 9.92 -11.81
N LYS A 69 2.49 9.28 -12.84
CA LYS A 69 3.54 9.85 -13.69
C LYS A 69 3.06 11.17 -14.35
N LYS A 70 3.90 12.21 -14.35
CA LYS A 70 3.61 13.44 -15.11
C LYS A 70 3.97 13.23 -16.58
N LYS A 71 3.16 13.78 -17.49
CA LYS A 71 3.27 13.62 -18.95
C LYS A 71 4.60 14.08 -19.57
N GLN A 72 5.45 14.82 -18.86
CA GLN A 72 6.67 15.44 -19.40
C GLN A 72 7.95 15.01 -18.65
N GLY A 73 7.94 13.86 -17.97
CA GLY A 73 9.12 13.38 -17.23
C GLY A 73 9.50 14.22 -15.99
N ALA A 74 8.69 15.22 -15.61
CA ALA A 74 8.91 16.10 -14.47
C ALA A 74 8.61 15.46 -13.10
N GLY A 75 8.85 14.16 -12.97
CA GLY A 75 8.55 13.35 -11.78
C GLY A 75 7.08 12.92 -11.66
N ARG A 76 6.68 12.52 -10.45
CA ARG A 76 5.33 12.04 -10.13
C ARG A 76 4.47 13.14 -9.49
N LYS A 77 3.14 13.05 -9.65
CA LYS A 77 2.19 13.86 -8.89
C LYS A 77 2.21 13.43 -7.43
N LYS A 78 1.78 14.31 -6.52
CA LYS A 78 1.61 13.91 -5.11
C LYS A 78 0.49 12.85 -5.02
N PRO A 79 0.72 11.72 -4.32
CA PRO A 79 -0.33 10.75 -4.07
C PRO A 79 -1.45 11.37 -3.22
N LYS A 80 -2.65 10.78 -3.30
CA LYS A 80 -3.80 11.21 -2.48
C LYS A 80 -3.51 11.12 -0.99
N PHE A 81 -2.73 10.12 -0.56
CA PHE A 81 -2.28 9.97 0.82
C PHE A 81 -0.75 10.05 0.88
N ASN A 82 -0.23 10.89 1.76
CA ASN A 82 1.22 11.09 1.91
C ASN A 82 1.91 9.81 2.40
N ASN A 83 3.09 9.50 1.87
CA ASN A 83 3.87 8.29 2.18
C ASN A 83 4.16 8.12 3.67
N GLU A 84 4.35 9.20 4.41
CA GLU A 84 4.57 9.20 5.87
C GLU A 84 3.41 8.54 6.66
N LEU A 85 2.20 8.51 6.10
CA LEU A 85 1.02 7.94 6.76
C LEU A 85 0.89 6.43 6.51
N TRP A 86 1.43 5.90 5.40
CA TRP A 86 1.21 4.51 4.99
C TRP A 86 2.47 3.66 4.92
N HIS A 87 3.68 4.24 4.81
CA HIS A 87 4.92 3.48 4.94
C HIS A 87 5.07 2.91 6.35
N VAL A 88 5.14 1.58 6.41
CA VAL A 88 5.36 0.84 7.66
C VAL A 88 6.85 0.50 7.83
N TYR A 89 7.61 0.46 6.72
CA TYR A 89 9.04 0.15 6.69
C TYR A 89 9.87 0.98 7.70
N GLU A 90 9.79 2.32 7.61
CA GLU A 90 10.52 3.21 8.53
C GLU A 90 10.09 3.02 9.99
N ARG A 91 8.82 2.69 10.24
CA ARG A 91 8.34 2.44 11.61
C ARG A 91 8.89 1.14 12.19
N VAL A 92 9.01 0.11 11.35
CA VAL A 92 9.58 -1.19 11.74
C VAL A 92 11.07 -1.05 12.04
N ILE A 93 11.82 -0.31 11.21
CA ILE A 93 13.25 -0.08 11.45
C ILE A 93 13.50 0.80 12.67
N ASN A 94 12.65 1.81 12.91
CA ASN A 94 12.81 2.73 14.03
C ASN A 94 12.10 2.27 15.32
N ASP A 95 11.60 1.02 15.39
CA ASP A 95 10.81 0.45 16.51
C ASP A 95 9.69 1.39 17.02
N LEU A 96 9.08 2.15 16.10
CA LEU A 96 8.06 3.13 16.44
C LEU A 96 6.72 2.45 16.73
N PRO A 97 5.98 2.88 17.76
CA PRO A 97 4.70 2.28 18.10
C PRO A 97 3.70 2.36 16.94
N ARG A 98 2.98 1.25 16.72
CA ARG A 98 2.08 0.99 15.57
C ARG A 98 0.94 2.02 15.38
N SER A 99 0.66 2.88 16.36
CA SER A 99 -0.39 3.91 16.26
C SER A 99 -0.02 5.18 17.02
N ASN A 100 -0.40 6.36 16.50
CA ASN A 100 -0.31 7.64 17.23
C ASN A 100 -1.29 7.76 18.41
N ASN A 101 -2.11 6.73 18.64
CA ASN A 101 -3.19 6.78 19.60
C ASN A 101 -2.58 6.75 21.02
N SER A 102 -2.77 7.83 21.77
CA SER A 102 -2.28 8.02 23.16
C SER A 102 -2.65 6.88 24.12
N VAL A 103 -3.64 6.07 23.74
CA VAL A 103 -4.14 4.88 24.44
C VAL A 103 -3.12 3.74 24.56
N ILE A 104 -2.16 3.59 23.63
CA ILE A 104 -1.11 2.55 23.75
C ILE A 104 -0.11 2.89 24.87
N ASN A 105 0.19 4.17 25.11
CA ASN A 105 1.09 4.58 26.19
C ASN A 105 0.51 4.26 27.58
N ALA A 106 -0.81 4.32 27.74
CA ALA A 106 -1.48 3.94 28.98
C ALA A 106 -1.30 2.45 29.33
N ASN A 107 -1.23 1.57 28.32
CA ASN A 107 -1.02 0.14 28.54
C ASN A 107 0.43 -0.24 28.84
N LYS A 108 1.42 0.55 28.37
CA LYS A 108 2.83 0.38 28.78
C LYS A 108 3.03 0.81 30.24
N SER A 109 2.41 1.92 30.67
CA SER A 109 2.56 2.42 32.04
C SER A 109 1.98 1.48 33.12
N ARG A 110 0.93 0.72 32.77
CA ARG A 110 0.33 -0.29 33.66
C ARG A 110 1.21 -1.53 33.89
N LYS A 111 2.18 -1.82 33.01
CA LYS A 111 3.10 -2.95 33.19
C LYS A 111 4.30 -2.63 34.08
N ASN A 112 4.60 -1.34 34.29
CA ASN A 112 5.74 -0.89 35.10
C ASN A 112 5.41 -0.69 36.59
N HIS A 113 4.14 -0.81 37.00
CA HIS A 113 3.69 -0.70 38.40
C HIS A 113 3.43 -2.06 39.07
N ARG A 114 3.88 -3.17 38.46
CA ARG A 114 3.83 -4.52 39.03
C ARG A 114 5.22 -5.15 39.02
N LYS A 115 6.17 -4.51 39.71
CA LYS A 115 7.35 -5.14 40.30
C LYS A 115 7.72 -4.38 41.56
#